data_AF-A0A2E1HG47-F1
#
_entry.id   AF-A0A2E1HG47-F1
#
_cell.length_a   1.000
_cell.length_b   1.000
_cell.length_c   1.000
_cell.angle_alpha   90.00
_cell.angle_beta   90.00
_cell.angle_gamma   90.00
#
_symmetry.space_group_name_H-M   'P 1'
#
loop_
_entity.id
_entity.type
_entity.pdbx_description
1 polymer ?
#
loop_
_entity_poly.entity_id
_entity_poly.type
_entity_poly.pdbx_seq_one_letter_code
_entity_poly.pdbx_strand_id
1 'polypeptide(L)'
;MPRARTMIDPSPTGRHSARGEPRALRLGLAAGLAVLALPLVSLASGPAAAQSVVKLGTSAPAPSANSADAACGASKYHAALAEIRASRYPAVKAAREDAGASDASLPGRLIFNPAAVPRGGEARRALAAANQLARSGNRPAWMASNDSRWIIKEVSNELGRYLAQDETEFLCGGVPDYLKTMRSYLARAGGDPASLDALKAAQAGTASSSVLATLDALRPVPLPTPAPAVQSMPASAELRPAVGLAARGTASEGPAAAPPAGAAGDAPISDQPQPALDAQPTGGTTPTTTTDASSPAEDPDLPPLTEPQPVALATDAERLAALDALVEAARASGVLPQDDAGIAARQTAALATPSDATSGGATPSGAVVADDGTPEGRPVLGRLLALRPLVYGARPEIRDVAMRRRLIDAFSSIEVLDYLAHRPAESADSVPAAIAGVIDAIAAAHTKDCGCGAD
;
A
#
# COMPACT_ATOMS: atom_id res chain seq x y z
N MET A 1 -52.54 -46.25 -12.41
CA MET A 1 -52.73 -45.76 -11.03
C MET A 1 -52.36 -44.29 -10.97
N PRO A 2 -53.31 -43.38 -10.65
CA PRO A 2 -53.07 -41.94 -10.56
C PRO A 2 -53.09 -41.45 -9.10
N ARG A 3 -52.33 -40.38 -8.78
CA ARG A 3 -52.44 -39.41 -7.64
C ARG A 3 -51.07 -38.73 -7.46
N ALA A 4 -50.92 -37.45 -7.13
CA ALA A 4 -51.86 -36.36 -6.90
C ALA A 4 -51.11 -35.05 -7.16
N ARG A 5 -51.83 -34.08 -7.74
CA ARG A 5 -51.41 -32.71 -8.02
C ARG A 5 -52.02 -31.86 -6.91
N THR A 6 -51.23 -31.28 -6.02
CA THR A 6 -51.72 -30.35 -5.00
C THR A 6 -51.77 -28.94 -5.55
N MET A 7 -52.98 -28.42 -5.52
CA MET A 7 -53.46 -27.10 -5.88
C MET A 7 -53.56 -26.32 -4.55
N ILE A 8 -52.97 -25.13 -4.46
CA ILE A 8 -53.28 -24.18 -3.38
C ILE A 8 -53.64 -22.84 -4.04
N ASP A 9 -54.87 -22.45 -3.71
CA ASP A 9 -55.67 -21.32 -4.15
C ASP A 9 -55.21 -20.02 -3.47
N PRO A 10 -55.32 -18.84 -4.12
CA PRO A 10 -55.00 -17.55 -3.53
C PRO A 10 -56.24 -16.94 -2.87
N SER A 11 -56.07 -16.26 -1.73
CA SER A 11 -57.12 -15.42 -1.14
C SER A 11 -56.61 -14.00 -0.86
N PRO A 12 -57.31 -12.97 -1.36
CA PRO A 12 -57.04 -11.56 -1.10
C PRO A 12 -58.05 -10.93 -0.13
N THR A 13 -57.59 -10.13 0.84
CA THR A 13 -58.35 -9.09 1.56
C THR A 13 -57.29 -8.21 2.25
N GLY A 14 -57.14 -6.91 2.02
CA GLY A 14 -58.15 -5.87 1.88
C GLY A 14 -58.51 -5.32 3.25
N ARG A 15 -57.83 -4.26 3.74
CA ARG A 15 -58.36 -3.33 4.74
C ARG A 15 -57.59 -1.99 4.78
N HIS A 16 -58.31 -0.95 4.41
CA HIS A 16 -58.04 0.45 4.69
C HIS A 16 -58.30 0.77 6.17
N SER A 17 -57.48 1.65 6.75
CA SER A 17 -57.81 2.56 7.86
C SER A 17 -56.93 3.81 7.68
N ALA A 18 -57.46 4.95 7.23
CA ALA A 18 -58.06 6.03 8.04
C ALA A 18 -57.02 6.70 8.97
N ARG A 19 -56.43 7.82 8.53
CA ARG A 19 -56.76 9.22 8.93
C ARG A 19 -56.57 9.53 10.43
N GLY A 20 -55.58 10.37 10.71
CA GLY A 20 -55.44 11.12 11.95
C GLY A 20 -54.36 12.19 11.79
N GLU A 21 -54.74 13.38 11.33
CA GLU A 21 -53.95 14.61 11.50
C GLU A 21 -53.93 15.01 12.99
N PRO A 22 -52.89 15.73 13.43
CA PRO A 22 -53.21 17.05 13.95
C PRO A 22 -52.31 18.18 13.41
N ARG A 23 -53.03 19.22 12.98
CA ARG A 23 -52.74 20.66 13.00
C ARG A 23 -51.39 21.11 13.56
N ALA A 24 -50.64 21.75 12.67
CA ALA A 24 -50.14 23.12 12.74
C ALA A 24 -49.67 23.66 14.11
N LEU A 25 -48.35 23.86 14.22
CA LEU A 25 -47.79 25.01 14.91
C LEU A 25 -46.68 25.62 14.05
N ARG A 26 -47.01 26.79 13.48
CA ARG A 26 -46.07 27.66 12.76
C ARG A 26 -45.17 28.33 13.80
N LEU A 27 -43.87 28.15 13.69
CA LEU A 27 -42.92 29.21 14.02
C LEU A 27 -41.97 29.37 12.85
N GLY A 28 -42.04 30.55 12.23
CA GLY A 28 -41.16 30.95 11.16
C GLY A 28 -39.80 31.34 11.71
N LEU A 29 -38.76 30.96 10.99
CA LEU A 29 -37.54 31.73 10.96
C LEU A 29 -37.03 31.72 9.53
N ALA A 30 -37.20 32.88 8.90
CA ALA A 30 -36.65 33.21 7.60
C ALA A 30 -35.15 33.50 7.77
N ALA A 31 -34.31 32.90 6.94
CA ALA A 31 -33.04 33.48 6.51
C ALA A 31 -32.43 32.68 5.35
N GLY A 32 -32.48 33.28 4.16
CA GLY A 32 -31.36 33.27 3.21
C GLY A 32 -31.00 31.96 2.51
N LEU A 33 -31.87 31.46 1.62
CA LEU A 33 -31.48 30.47 0.62
C LEU A 33 -30.85 31.21 -0.56
N ALA A 34 -29.52 31.28 -0.58
CA ALA A 34 -28.77 31.75 -1.74
C ALA A 34 -28.88 30.71 -2.87
N VAL A 35 -29.60 31.08 -3.92
CA VAL A 35 -29.67 30.34 -5.18
C VAL A 35 -28.33 30.50 -5.90
N LEU A 36 -27.43 29.54 -5.76
CA LEU A 36 -26.32 29.35 -6.68
C LEU A 36 -26.81 28.42 -7.80
N ALA A 37 -27.19 29.05 -8.91
CA ALA A 37 -27.41 28.40 -10.19
C ALA A 37 -26.08 27.81 -10.68
N LEU A 38 -25.93 26.50 -10.54
CA LEU A 38 -24.88 25.73 -11.22
C LEU A 38 -25.42 25.24 -12.56
N PRO A 39 -24.76 25.54 -13.69
CA PRO A 39 -25.13 24.98 -14.98
C PRO A 39 -24.87 23.47 -14.97
N LEU A 40 -25.93 22.70 -15.22
CA LEU A 40 -25.89 21.31 -15.66
C LEU A 40 -25.15 21.25 -17.00
N VAL A 41 -23.82 21.10 -16.95
CA VAL A 41 -23.04 20.66 -18.10
C VAL A 41 -23.14 19.15 -18.17
N SER A 42 -23.94 18.66 -19.11
CA SER A 42 -23.97 17.26 -19.52
C SER A 42 -22.61 16.87 -20.11
N LEU A 43 -21.72 16.31 -19.29
CA LEU A 43 -20.55 15.57 -19.76
C LEU A 43 -20.98 14.13 -20.12
N ALA A 44 -21.66 14.01 -21.25
CA ALA A 44 -21.77 12.76 -21.99
C ALA A 44 -20.54 12.64 -22.90
N SER A 45 -19.39 12.33 -22.30
CA SER A 45 -18.15 12.02 -23.02
C SER A 45 -17.49 10.84 -22.33
N GLY A 46 -17.95 9.63 -22.66
CA GLY A 46 -17.19 8.43 -22.31
C GLY A 46 -15.81 8.50 -22.96
N PRO A 47 -14.75 7.99 -22.32
CA PRO A 47 -13.49 7.80 -23.02
C PRO A 47 -13.77 6.81 -24.14
N ALA A 48 -13.75 7.30 -25.38
CA ALA A 48 -13.51 6.43 -26.52
C ALA A 48 -12.20 5.71 -26.19
N ALA A 49 -12.30 4.41 -25.89
CA ALA A 49 -11.17 3.52 -25.91
C ALA A 49 -10.63 3.59 -27.34
N ALA A 50 -9.68 4.48 -27.56
CA ALA A 50 -8.80 4.43 -28.70
C ALA A 50 -8.13 3.06 -28.60
N GLN A 51 -8.68 2.10 -29.33
CA GLN A 51 -7.99 0.86 -29.63
C GLN A 51 -6.74 1.30 -30.38
N SER A 52 -5.62 1.42 -29.65
CA SER A 52 -4.32 1.46 -30.26
C SER A 52 -4.12 0.10 -30.89
N VAL A 53 -4.61 -0.04 -32.13
CA VAL A 53 -4.18 -1.10 -33.03
C VAL A 53 -2.69 -0.82 -33.23
N VAL A 54 -1.86 -1.50 -32.44
CA VAL A 54 -0.43 -1.59 -32.69
C VAL A 54 -0.32 -2.26 -34.06
N LYS A 55 -0.22 -1.44 -35.09
CA LYS A 55 0.19 -1.87 -36.41
C LYS A 55 1.66 -2.23 -36.26
N LEU A 56 1.93 -3.50 -35.93
CA LEU A 56 3.25 -4.12 -36.04
C LEU A 56 3.64 -4.10 -37.52
N GLY A 57 4.03 -2.92 -37.99
CA GLY A 57 4.67 -2.71 -39.27
C GLY A 57 6.16 -2.93 -39.10
N THR A 58 6.57 -4.18 -39.21
CA THR A 58 7.76 -4.61 -39.93
C THR A 58 7.64 -6.12 -40.00
N SER A 59 7.61 -6.63 -41.22
CA SER A 59 7.70 -8.05 -41.56
C SER A 59 9.01 -8.61 -40.99
N ALA A 60 8.96 -9.03 -39.72
CA ALA A 60 9.90 -9.97 -39.18
C ALA A 60 9.81 -11.23 -40.07
N PRO A 61 10.94 -11.78 -40.56
CA PRO A 61 10.92 -13.03 -41.28
C PRO A 61 10.19 -14.05 -40.40
N ALA A 62 9.12 -14.63 -40.94
CA ALA A 62 8.44 -15.74 -40.29
C ALA A 62 9.54 -16.76 -39.94
N PRO A 63 9.70 -17.15 -38.67
CA PRO A 63 10.63 -18.22 -38.36
C PRO A 63 10.21 -19.41 -39.21
N SER A 64 11.10 -19.86 -40.08
CA SER A 64 10.93 -21.06 -40.89
C SER A 64 10.92 -22.24 -39.93
N ALA A 65 9.78 -22.47 -39.29
CA ALA A 65 9.51 -23.68 -38.53
C ALA A 65 9.49 -24.81 -39.55
N ASN A 66 10.48 -25.71 -39.47
CA ASN A 66 10.42 -26.98 -40.17
C ASN A 66 9.11 -27.66 -39.78
N SER A 67 8.17 -27.75 -40.71
CA SER A 67 6.81 -28.24 -40.49
C SER A 67 6.74 -29.71 -40.03
N ALA A 68 7.88 -30.42 -40.03
CA ALA A 68 7.99 -31.78 -39.51
C ALA A 68 8.04 -31.84 -37.96
N ASP A 69 8.52 -30.79 -37.28
CA ASP A 69 8.60 -30.74 -35.82
C ASP A 69 7.31 -30.19 -35.18
N ALA A 70 6.50 -29.44 -35.94
CA ALA A 70 5.28 -28.78 -35.47
C ALA A 70 4.14 -29.77 -35.12
N ALA A 71 4.03 -30.89 -35.85
CA ALA A 71 2.95 -31.86 -35.65
C ALA A 71 3.15 -32.78 -34.43
N CYS A 72 4.29 -32.68 -33.74
CA CYS A 72 4.63 -33.67 -32.75
C CYS A 72 3.82 -33.52 -31.47
N GLY A 73 2.91 -34.47 -31.24
CA GLY A 73 2.17 -34.61 -29.99
C GLY A 73 1.02 -33.63 -29.77
N ALA A 74 0.69 -32.78 -30.76
CA ALA A 74 -0.43 -31.84 -30.68
C ALA A 74 -1.75 -32.51 -30.28
N SER A 75 -2.06 -33.69 -30.83
CA SER A 75 -3.26 -34.47 -30.46
C SER A 75 -3.25 -34.94 -29.00
N LYS A 76 -2.10 -35.39 -28.50
CA LYS A 76 -1.93 -35.80 -27.09
C LYS A 76 -2.06 -34.60 -26.17
N TYR A 77 -1.43 -33.48 -26.54
CA TYR A 77 -1.52 -32.24 -25.78
C TYR A 77 -2.96 -31.71 -25.75
N HIS A 78 -3.68 -31.71 -26.88
CA HIS A 78 -5.09 -31.35 -26.93
C HIS A 78 -5.95 -32.23 -26.02
N ALA A 79 -5.75 -33.55 -26.02
CA ALA A 79 -6.42 -34.45 -25.09
C ALA A 79 -6.09 -34.12 -23.61
N ALA A 80 -4.84 -33.74 -23.31
CA ALA A 80 -4.46 -33.30 -21.98
C ALA A 80 -5.12 -31.97 -21.58
N LEU A 81 -5.28 -31.01 -22.50
CA LEU A 81 -6.01 -29.77 -22.25
C LEU A 81 -7.49 -30.05 -21.94
N ALA A 82 -8.12 -30.97 -22.66
CA ALA A 82 -9.50 -31.39 -22.40
C ALA A 82 -9.65 -32.00 -20.99
N GLU A 83 -8.70 -32.81 -20.55
CA GLU A 83 -8.68 -33.38 -19.19
C GLU A 83 -8.48 -32.30 -18.12
N ILE A 84 -7.56 -31.34 -18.33
CA ILE A 84 -7.36 -30.20 -17.42
C ILE A 84 -8.64 -29.36 -17.29
N ARG A 85 -9.33 -29.15 -18.42
CA ARG A 85 -10.62 -28.44 -18.45
C ARG A 85 -11.69 -29.16 -17.64
N ALA A 86 -11.74 -30.49 -17.71
CA ALA A 86 -12.73 -31.30 -17.01
C ALA A 86 -12.43 -31.41 -15.50
N SER A 87 -11.16 -31.55 -15.11
CA SER A 87 -10.77 -31.90 -13.74
C SER A 87 -10.29 -30.71 -12.90
N ARG A 88 -9.51 -29.78 -13.46
CA ARG A 88 -8.84 -28.70 -12.70
C ARG A 88 -9.54 -27.36 -12.81
N TYR A 89 -9.98 -26.98 -14.01
CA TYR A 89 -10.62 -25.69 -14.24
C TYR A 89 -11.88 -25.43 -13.38
N PRO A 90 -12.73 -26.42 -13.05
CA PRO A 90 -13.87 -26.20 -12.15
C PRO A 90 -13.49 -25.66 -10.77
N ALA A 91 -12.29 -25.98 -10.27
CA ALA A 91 -11.80 -25.46 -8.99
C ALA A 91 -11.63 -23.93 -9.01
N VAL A 92 -11.30 -23.33 -10.16
CA VAL A 92 -11.22 -21.87 -10.31
C VAL A 92 -12.58 -21.21 -10.08
N LYS A 93 -13.67 -21.87 -10.52
CA LYS A 93 -15.03 -21.38 -10.30
C LYS A 93 -15.43 -21.52 -8.83
N ALA A 94 -15.17 -22.69 -8.22
CA ALA A 94 -15.49 -22.94 -6.81
C ALA A 94 -14.77 -21.96 -5.87
N ALA A 95 -13.46 -21.78 -6.06
CA ALA A 95 -12.62 -20.87 -5.29
C ALA A 95 -13.12 -19.41 -5.26
N ARG A 96 -13.89 -19.00 -6.27
CA ARG A 96 -14.41 -17.62 -6.40
C ARG A 96 -15.51 -17.31 -5.39
N GLU A 97 -16.23 -18.33 -4.96
CA GLU A 97 -17.36 -18.19 -4.04
C GLU A 97 -16.87 -18.01 -2.58
N ASP A 98 -15.67 -18.53 -2.26
CA ASP A 98 -15.06 -18.55 -0.91
C ASP A 98 -14.20 -17.32 -0.58
N ALA A 99 -14.61 -16.17 -1.08
CA ALA A 99 -13.96 -14.86 -0.97
C ALA A 99 -13.51 -14.38 0.44
N GLY A 100 -13.94 -15.06 1.51
CA GLY A 100 -13.82 -14.59 2.89
C GLY A 100 -14.67 -13.34 3.17
N ALA A 101 -15.28 -13.29 4.35
CA ALA A 101 -15.86 -12.05 4.84
C ALA A 101 -14.74 -11.05 5.15
N SER A 102 -15.01 -9.75 4.98
CA SER A 102 -14.12 -8.72 5.54
C SER A 102 -14.12 -8.82 7.05
N ASP A 103 -12.94 -8.66 7.65
CA ASP A 103 -12.80 -8.51 9.09
C ASP A 103 -13.46 -7.20 9.53
N ALA A 104 -14.62 -7.33 10.17
CA ALA A 104 -15.44 -6.21 10.62
C ALA A 104 -14.82 -5.45 11.81
N SER A 105 -13.82 -6.03 12.47
CA SER A 105 -13.13 -5.40 13.59
C SER A 105 -12.13 -4.34 13.14
N LEU A 106 -11.76 -4.33 11.86
CA LEU A 106 -10.77 -3.40 11.32
C LEU A 106 -11.38 -2.03 11.01
N PRO A 107 -10.60 -0.94 11.21
CA PRO A 107 -11.08 0.43 11.02
C PRO A 107 -11.36 0.84 9.56
N GLY A 108 -11.09 -0.03 8.58
CA GLY A 108 -11.28 0.26 7.15
C GLY A 108 -10.24 1.24 6.55
N ARG A 109 -9.27 1.68 7.35
CA ARG A 109 -8.19 2.62 6.96
C ARG A 109 -7.05 2.54 7.96
N LEU A 110 -5.89 3.10 7.63
CA LEU A 110 -4.83 3.29 8.61
C LEU A 110 -5.28 4.26 9.71
N ILE A 111 -4.99 3.94 10.96
CA ILE A 111 -5.22 4.73 12.17
C ILE A 111 -4.36 5.99 12.10
N PHE A 112 -3.09 5.83 11.70
CA PHE A 112 -2.13 6.92 11.55
C PHE A 112 -1.84 7.16 10.06
N ASN A 113 -2.07 8.41 9.61
CA ASN A 113 -1.71 8.80 8.27
C ASN A 113 -0.17 8.91 8.16
N PRO A 114 0.50 8.08 7.34
CA PRO A 114 1.95 8.13 7.20
C PRO A 114 2.41 9.49 6.67
N ALA A 115 3.57 9.93 7.14
CA ALA A 115 4.18 11.15 6.62
C ALA A 115 4.59 10.95 5.15
N ALA A 116 4.43 12.00 4.35
CA ALA A 116 4.81 12.04 2.92
C ALA A 116 6.34 12.16 2.74
N VAL A 117 7.11 11.36 3.47
CA VAL A 117 8.57 11.30 3.35
C VAL A 117 8.93 10.50 2.09
N PRO A 118 9.96 10.90 1.33
CA PRO A 118 10.47 10.09 0.24
C PRO A 118 10.81 8.67 0.72
N ARG A 119 10.15 7.69 0.11
CA ARG A 119 10.33 6.26 0.40
C ARG A 119 10.91 5.55 -0.80
N GLY A 120 11.78 4.58 -0.54
CA GLY A 120 12.24 3.63 -1.54
C GLY A 120 11.07 2.89 -2.21
N GLY A 121 11.30 2.32 -3.39
CA GLY A 121 10.25 1.67 -4.17
C GLY A 121 9.51 0.57 -3.41
N GLU A 122 10.22 -0.22 -2.61
CA GLU A 122 9.64 -1.30 -1.81
C GLU A 122 8.81 -0.79 -0.65
N ALA A 123 9.30 0.17 0.13
CA ALA A 123 8.53 0.74 1.24
C ALA A 123 7.27 1.47 0.76
N ARG A 124 7.30 2.04 -0.46
CA ARG A 124 6.10 2.61 -1.10
C ARG A 124 5.09 1.53 -1.49
N ARG A 125 5.55 0.41 -2.06
CA ARG A 125 4.70 -0.76 -2.36
C ARG A 125 4.12 -1.36 -1.07
N ALA A 126 4.91 -1.46 -0.01
CA ALA A 126 4.50 -1.95 1.30
C ALA A 126 3.38 -1.09 1.89
N LEU A 127 3.54 0.24 1.83
CA LEU A 127 2.50 1.17 2.26
C LEU A 127 1.21 1.03 1.42
N ALA A 128 1.33 0.90 0.10
CA ALA A 128 0.18 0.73 -0.78
C ALA A 128 -0.58 -0.57 -0.47
N ALA A 129 0.15 -1.67 -0.27
CA ALA A 129 -0.41 -2.96 0.12
C ALA A 129 -1.12 -2.91 1.48
N ALA A 130 -0.50 -2.33 2.51
CA ALA A 130 -1.13 -2.18 3.83
C ALA A 130 -2.39 -1.30 3.77
N ASN A 131 -2.38 -0.22 2.99
CA ASN A 131 -3.58 0.60 2.78
C ASN A 131 -4.72 -0.17 2.11
N GLN A 132 -4.39 -1.03 1.15
CA GLN A 132 -5.35 -1.88 0.48
C GLN A 132 -5.92 -2.95 1.43
N LEU A 133 -5.08 -3.54 2.28
CA LEU A 133 -5.52 -4.47 3.33
C LEU A 133 -6.44 -3.77 4.34
N ALA A 134 -6.06 -2.58 4.82
CA ALA A 134 -6.89 -1.80 5.73
C ALA A 134 -8.28 -1.49 5.14
N ARG A 135 -8.33 -1.02 3.88
CA ARG A 135 -9.60 -0.70 3.18
C ARG A 135 -10.46 -1.90 2.89
N SER A 136 -9.85 -3.05 2.63
CA SER A 136 -10.57 -4.26 2.28
C SER A 136 -11.03 -5.07 3.48
N GLY A 137 -10.68 -4.66 4.71
CA GLY A 137 -10.95 -5.45 5.91
C GLY A 137 -10.12 -6.73 5.90
N ASN A 138 -8.83 -6.61 5.56
CA ASN A 138 -7.88 -7.70 5.47
C ASN A 138 -8.30 -8.83 4.52
N ARG A 139 -9.06 -8.51 3.47
CA ARG A 139 -9.41 -9.50 2.45
C ARG A 139 -8.20 -9.83 1.57
N PRO A 140 -8.20 -10.99 0.91
CA PRO A 140 -7.14 -11.35 -0.04
C PRO A 140 -6.88 -10.22 -1.04
N ALA A 141 -5.60 -9.96 -1.35
CA ALA A 141 -5.18 -8.80 -2.14
C ALA A 141 -5.91 -8.71 -3.49
N TRP A 142 -6.16 -9.86 -4.12
CA TRP A 142 -6.86 -9.96 -5.40
C TRP A 142 -8.32 -9.46 -5.35
N MET A 143 -8.94 -9.47 -4.17
CA MET A 143 -10.31 -8.97 -3.98
C MET A 143 -10.35 -7.49 -3.57
N ALA A 144 -9.23 -6.95 -3.11
CA ALA A 144 -9.20 -5.64 -2.51
C ALA A 144 -9.21 -4.49 -3.53
N SER A 145 -8.95 -4.75 -4.82
CA SER A 145 -9.03 -3.76 -5.89
C SER A 145 -9.94 -4.18 -7.05
N ASN A 146 -10.59 -3.21 -7.71
CA ASN A 146 -11.34 -3.46 -8.94
C ASN A 146 -10.45 -4.02 -10.05
N ASP A 147 -9.22 -3.50 -10.17
CA ASP A 147 -8.23 -3.91 -11.18
C ASP A 147 -7.85 -5.38 -10.98
N SER A 148 -7.47 -5.77 -9.76
CA SER A 148 -7.11 -7.15 -9.44
C SER A 148 -8.27 -8.12 -9.72
N ARG A 149 -9.50 -7.76 -9.35
CA ARG A 149 -10.69 -8.58 -9.65
C ARG A 149 -10.94 -8.72 -11.15
N TRP A 150 -10.73 -7.64 -11.90
CA TRP A 150 -10.82 -7.67 -13.37
C TRP A 150 -9.72 -8.55 -13.97
N ILE A 151 -8.45 -8.41 -13.53
CA ILE A 151 -7.33 -9.22 -14.00
C ILE A 151 -7.59 -10.71 -13.72
N ILE A 152 -8.00 -11.08 -12.50
CA ILE A 152 -8.32 -12.49 -12.15
C ILE A 152 -9.44 -13.03 -13.03
N LYS A 153 -10.49 -12.24 -13.26
CA LYS A 153 -11.58 -12.62 -14.15
C LYS A 153 -11.08 -12.82 -15.59
N GLU A 154 -10.25 -11.92 -16.10
CA GLU A 154 -9.76 -12.01 -17.47
C GLU A 154 -8.80 -13.18 -17.65
N VAL A 155 -7.84 -13.37 -16.74
CA VAL A 155 -6.94 -14.54 -16.75
C VAL A 155 -7.75 -15.84 -16.68
N SER A 156 -8.77 -15.91 -15.82
CA SER A 156 -9.65 -17.08 -15.75
C SER A 156 -10.40 -17.32 -17.07
N ASN A 157 -10.94 -16.28 -17.70
CA ASN A 157 -11.62 -16.38 -18.98
C ASN A 157 -10.66 -16.80 -20.10
N GLU A 158 -9.48 -16.20 -20.17
CA GLU A 158 -8.46 -16.53 -21.18
C GLU A 158 -8.01 -17.98 -21.07
N LEU A 159 -7.77 -18.47 -19.86
CA LEU A 159 -7.47 -19.88 -19.63
C LEU A 159 -8.63 -20.78 -20.07
N GLY A 160 -9.86 -20.37 -19.80
CA GLY A 160 -11.05 -21.10 -20.27
C GLY A 160 -11.14 -21.18 -21.79
N ARG A 161 -10.80 -20.09 -22.50
CA ARG A 161 -10.73 -20.06 -23.97
C ARG A 161 -9.57 -20.91 -24.50
N TYR A 162 -8.40 -20.81 -23.88
CA TYR A 162 -7.22 -21.60 -24.23
C TYR A 162 -7.47 -23.10 -24.10
N LEU A 163 -8.07 -23.54 -22.98
CA LEU A 163 -8.45 -24.94 -22.74
C LEU A 163 -9.59 -25.44 -23.65
N ALA A 164 -10.25 -24.54 -24.38
CA ALA A 164 -11.34 -24.85 -25.29
C ALA A 164 -10.94 -24.73 -26.77
N GLN A 165 -9.66 -24.50 -27.07
CA GLN A 165 -9.16 -24.46 -28.43
C GLN A 165 -9.33 -25.82 -29.12
N ASP A 166 -9.73 -25.78 -30.39
CA ASP A 166 -9.78 -26.96 -31.23
C ASP A 166 -8.35 -27.51 -31.46
N GLU A 167 -8.26 -28.79 -31.78
CA GLU A 167 -7.00 -29.42 -32.15
C GLU A 167 -6.41 -28.73 -33.38
N THR A 168 -5.20 -28.20 -33.25
CA THR A 168 -4.44 -27.61 -34.35
C THR A 168 -2.99 -28.09 -34.30
N GLU A 169 -2.33 -28.13 -35.45
CA GLU A 169 -0.90 -28.47 -35.55
C GLU A 169 0.01 -27.46 -34.83
N PHE A 170 -0.49 -26.26 -34.52
CA PHE A 170 0.27 -25.20 -33.85
C PHE A 170 0.07 -25.13 -32.34
N LEU A 171 -0.71 -26.06 -31.75
CA LEU A 171 -1.09 -26.02 -30.34
C LEU A 171 0.12 -26.08 -29.39
N CYS A 172 1.21 -26.73 -29.81
CA CYS A 172 2.45 -26.81 -29.04
C CYS A 172 3.32 -25.53 -29.12
N GLY A 173 3.02 -24.58 -30.01
CA GLY A 173 3.80 -23.37 -30.24
C GLY A 173 3.50 -22.26 -29.23
N GLY A 174 4.54 -21.58 -28.73
CA GLY A 174 4.39 -20.36 -27.92
C GLY A 174 3.81 -20.54 -26.51
N VAL A 175 3.52 -21.77 -26.08
CA VAL A 175 2.93 -22.06 -24.77
C VAL A 175 3.76 -21.49 -23.60
N PRO A 176 5.10 -21.62 -23.55
CA PRO A 176 5.89 -21.07 -22.44
C PRO A 176 5.73 -19.55 -22.27
N ASP A 177 5.70 -18.81 -23.38
CA ASP A 177 5.56 -17.34 -23.37
C ASP A 177 4.14 -16.91 -22.97
N TYR A 178 3.12 -17.65 -23.43
CA TYR A 178 1.74 -17.47 -22.99
C TYR A 178 1.61 -17.68 -21.47
N LEU A 179 2.12 -18.81 -20.94
CA LEU A 179 2.04 -19.11 -19.51
C LEU A 179 2.86 -18.13 -18.66
N LYS A 180 4.03 -17.68 -19.14
CA LYS A 180 4.80 -16.60 -18.50
C LYS A 180 3.96 -15.32 -18.38
N THR A 181 3.23 -14.97 -19.42
CA THR A 181 2.35 -13.79 -19.44
C THR A 181 1.20 -13.94 -18.45
N MET A 182 0.54 -15.10 -18.41
CA MET A 182 -0.53 -15.38 -17.44
C MET A 182 -0.02 -15.34 -15.98
N ARG A 183 1.16 -15.89 -15.71
CA ARG A 183 1.81 -15.79 -14.38
C ARG A 183 2.12 -14.35 -14.00
N SER A 184 2.57 -13.52 -14.95
CA SER A 184 2.82 -12.10 -14.69
C SER A 184 1.55 -11.34 -14.31
N TYR A 185 0.43 -11.57 -15.02
CA TYR A 185 -0.86 -11.00 -14.64
C TYR A 185 -1.35 -11.48 -13.28
N LEU A 186 -1.19 -12.78 -13.00
CA LEU A 186 -1.57 -13.36 -11.71
C LEU A 186 -0.76 -12.76 -10.56
N ALA A 187 0.56 -12.63 -10.73
CA ALA A 187 1.44 -11.99 -9.75
C ALA A 187 1.07 -10.53 -9.48
N ARG A 188 0.63 -9.79 -10.52
CA ARG A 188 0.12 -8.43 -10.36
C ARG A 188 -1.20 -8.37 -9.57
N ALA A 189 -2.06 -9.38 -9.72
CA ALA A 189 -3.38 -9.38 -9.08
C ALA A 189 -3.38 -9.93 -7.64
N GLY A 190 -2.67 -11.03 -7.39
CA GLY A 190 -2.58 -11.70 -6.08
C GLY A 190 -1.40 -11.24 -5.23
N GLY A 191 -0.30 -10.78 -5.84
CA GLY A 191 0.95 -10.50 -5.14
C GLY A 191 1.64 -11.81 -4.72
N ASP A 192 2.86 -11.98 -5.20
CA ASP A 192 3.68 -13.17 -4.96
C ASP A 192 4.13 -13.28 -3.48
N PRO A 193 4.18 -14.47 -2.85
CA PRO A 193 4.66 -14.62 -1.47
C PRO A 193 6.08 -14.07 -1.23
N ALA A 194 7.02 -14.29 -2.16
CA ALA A 194 8.36 -13.72 -2.02
C ALA A 194 8.33 -12.19 -2.09
N SER A 195 7.41 -11.62 -2.88
CA SER A 195 7.14 -10.18 -2.84
C SER A 195 6.63 -9.73 -1.47
N LEU A 196 5.78 -10.49 -0.78
CA LEU A 196 5.29 -10.14 0.56
C LEU A 196 6.41 -10.09 1.58
N ASP A 197 7.32 -11.07 1.58
CA ASP A 197 8.46 -11.09 2.50
C ASP A 197 9.43 -9.93 2.23
N ALA A 198 9.68 -9.59 0.97
CA ALA A 198 10.44 -8.41 0.60
C ALA A 198 9.76 -7.12 1.10
N LEU A 199 8.43 -6.99 0.97
CA LEU A 199 7.68 -5.85 1.49
C LEU A 199 7.75 -5.76 3.03
N LYS A 200 7.65 -6.91 3.73
CA LYS A 200 7.79 -6.97 5.20
C LYS A 200 9.19 -6.54 5.62
N ALA A 201 10.23 -7.05 4.97
CA ALA A 201 11.62 -6.71 5.29
C ALA A 201 11.90 -5.21 5.06
N ALA A 202 11.50 -4.67 3.91
CA ALA A 202 11.65 -3.24 3.60
C ALA A 202 10.89 -2.35 4.59
N GLN A 203 9.68 -2.75 4.98
CA GLN A 203 8.89 -2.02 5.95
C GLN A 203 9.43 -2.14 7.38
N ALA A 204 9.97 -3.30 7.76
CA ALA A 204 10.61 -3.49 9.06
C ALA A 204 11.85 -2.59 9.21
N GLY A 205 12.68 -2.49 8.17
CA GLY A 205 13.80 -1.54 8.14
C GLY A 205 13.32 -0.09 8.30
N THR A 206 12.28 0.31 7.55
CA THR A 206 11.69 1.66 7.66
C THR A 206 11.15 1.94 9.06
N ALA A 207 10.39 0.99 9.64
CA ALA A 207 9.82 1.12 10.97
C ALA A 207 10.91 1.19 12.05
N SER A 208 11.94 0.35 11.98
CA SER A 208 13.08 0.40 12.88
C SER A 208 13.78 1.76 12.84
N SER A 209 14.06 2.29 11.63
CA SER A 209 14.65 3.62 11.49
C SER A 209 13.76 4.73 12.05
N SER A 210 12.44 4.71 11.79
CA SER A 210 11.51 5.70 12.35
C SER A 210 11.42 5.62 13.89
N VAL A 211 11.44 4.42 14.47
CA VAL A 211 11.47 4.21 15.92
C VAL A 211 12.76 4.78 16.52
N LEU A 212 13.92 4.40 16.00
CA LEU A 212 15.22 4.89 16.48
C LEU A 212 15.34 6.42 16.37
N ALA A 213 14.94 7.00 15.24
CA ALA A 213 14.95 8.44 15.03
C ALA A 213 13.98 9.20 15.96
N THR A 214 12.91 8.54 16.41
CA THR A 214 11.97 9.11 17.39
C THR A 214 12.51 8.97 18.80
N LEU A 215 13.07 7.82 19.16
CA LEU A 215 13.72 7.61 20.45
C LEU A 215 14.90 8.57 20.66
N ASP A 216 15.71 8.80 19.64
CA ASP A 216 16.81 9.76 19.69
C ASP A 216 16.32 11.20 19.92
N ALA A 217 15.22 11.59 19.25
CA ALA A 217 14.60 12.90 19.46
C ALA A 217 13.99 13.09 20.85
N LEU A 218 13.56 11.98 21.45
CA LEU A 218 13.01 11.91 22.80
C LEU A 218 14.10 11.76 23.87
N ARG A 219 15.39 11.70 23.51
CA ARG A 219 16.44 11.68 24.51
C ARG A 219 16.39 12.99 25.30
N PRO A 220 16.41 12.92 26.65
CA PRO A 220 16.53 14.11 27.47
C PRO A 220 17.75 14.92 27.02
N VAL A 221 17.58 16.23 26.86
CA VAL A 221 18.71 17.12 26.61
C VAL A 221 19.71 16.90 27.73
N PRO A 222 20.98 16.54 27.43
CA PRO A 222 21.97 16.32 28.47
C PRO A 222 22.04 17.60 29.30
N LEU A 223 21.83 17.45 30.61
CA LEU A 223 22.03 18.57 31.53
C LEU A 223 23.44 19.11 31.28
N PRO A 224 23.62 20.43 31.16
CA PRO A 224 24.93 21.00 30.94
C PRO A 224 25.84 20.47 32.04
N THR A 225 26.83 19.65 31.67
CA THR A 225 27.83 19.17 32.61
C THR A 225 28.47 20.44 33.18
N PRO A 226 28.46 20.65 34.51
CA PRO A 226 29.07 21.83 35.09
C PRO A 226 30.50 21.93 34.55
N ALA A 227 30.84 23.08 33.99
CA ALA A 227 32.17 23.31 33.44
C ALA A 227 33.19 22.86 34.49
N PRO A 228 34.23 22.09 34.11
CA PRO A 228 35.23 21.65 35.06
C PRO A 228 35.70 22.87 35.85
N ALA A 229 35.70 22.76 37.18
CA ALA A 229 36.15 23.83 38.06
C ALA A 229 37.45 24.35 37.47
N VAL A 230 37.50 25.65 37.15
CA VAL A 230 38.65 26.30 36.53
C VAL A 230 39.84 25.94 37.40
N GLN A 231 40.60 24.92 36.99
CA GLN A 231 41.87 24.62 37.62
C GLN A 231 42.65 25.89 37.38
N SER A 232 43.02 26.55 38.48
CA SER A 232 43.74 27.81 38.47
C SER A 232 44.91 27.67 37.51
N MET A 233 44.70 28.12 36.28
CA MET A 233 45.71 28.13 35.24
C MET A 233 46.84 28.95 35.82
N PRO A 234 48.09 28.45 35.81
CA PRO A 234 49.22 29.26 36.23
C PRO A 234 49.15 30.56 35.42
N ALA A 235 49.27 31.70 36.11
CA ALA A 235 49.13 33.06 35.56
C ALA A 235 50.14 33.39 34.42
N SER A 236 50.89 32.40 33.95
CA SER A 236 51.96 32.48 32.96
C SER A 236 51.58 31.85 31.61
N ALA A 237 50.35 31.35 31.42
CA ALA A 237 49.89 30.93 30.10
C ALA A 237 49.56 32.18 29.27
N GLU A 238 50.60 32.81 28.72
CA GLU A 238 50.51 33.87 27.72
C GLU A 238 49.54 33.45 26.62
N LEU A 239 48.40 34.13 26.57
CA LEU A 239 47.46 34.08 25.46
C LEU A 239 48.21 34.42 24.18
N ARG A 240 48.53 33.40 23.38
CA ARG A 240 49.03 33.61 22.02
C ARG A 240 48.02 34.52 21.29
N PRO A 241 48.47 35.62 20.67
CA PRO A 241 47.60 36.46 19.86
C PRO A 241 46.93 35.59 18.79
N ALA A 242 45.61 35.69 18.68
CA ALA A 242 44.84 35.04 17.63
C ALA A 242 45.25 35.63 16.26
N VAL A 243 46.27 35.06 15.64
CA VAL A 243 46.62 35.30 14.24
C VAL A 243 45.68 34.45 13.40
N GLY A 244 44.68 35.05 12.76
CA GLY A 244 43.89 34.33 11.75
C GLY A 244 42.51 34.85 11.36
N LEU A 245 42.03 35.99 11.89
CA LEU A 245 40.72 36.56 11.50
C LEU A 245 40.82 37.89 10.73
N ALA A 246 41.90 38.05 9.97
CA ALA A 246 42.01 39.08 8.95
C ALA A 246 42.22 38.41 7.58
N ALA A 247 41.46 38.88 6.59
CA ALA A 247 41.49 38.53 5.17
C ALA A 247 40.72 37.27 4.71
N ARG A 248 39.40 37.42 4.60
CA ARG A 248 38.76 37.21 3.29
C ARG A 248 37.70 38.27 3.04
N GLY A 249 38.13 39.30 2.32
CA GLY A 249 37.31 40.42 1.92
C GLY A 249 36.32 40.06 0.80
N THR A 250 35.23 40.82 0.80
CA THR A 250 34.65 41.50 -0.37
C THR A 250 34.52 40.66 -1.65
N ALA A 251 33.35 40.05 -1.83
CA ALA A 251 32.84 39.70 -3.16
C ALA A 251 31.41 40.22 -3.33
N SER A 252 31.29 41.24 -4.18
CA SER A 252 30.14 41.68 -4.98
C SER A 252 28.82 41.97 -4.29
N GLU A 253 28.67 43.25 -3.97
CA GLU A 253 27.43 44.02 -4.07
C GLU A 253 27.04 44.13 -5.56
N GLY A 254 26.10 43.29 -6.01
CA GLY A 254 25.46 43.40 -7.32
C GLY A 254 24.11 44.13 -7.19
N PRO A 255 23.83 45.16 -8.01
CA PRO A 255 22.61 45.95 -7.88
C PRO A 255 21.36 45.14 -8.22
N ALA A 256 20.33 45.32 -7.39
CA ALA A 256 18.99 44.79 -7.55
C ALA A 256 18.36 45.27 -8.87
N ALA A 257 18.06 44.32 -9.76
CA ALA A 257 17.18 44.54 -10.90
C ALA A 257 15.72 44.36 -10.47
N ALA A 258 14.92 45.38 -10.75
CA ALA A 258 13.49 45.46 -10.48
C ALA A 258 12.68 44.35 -11.22
N PRO A 259 11.51 43.95 -10.69
CA PRO A 259 10.59 43.08 -11.41
C PRO A 259 9.80 43.90 -12.46
N PRO A 260 9.67 43.43 -13.72
CA PRO A 260 8.69 44.00 -14.63
C PRO A 260 7.30 43.47 -14.31
N ALA A 261 6.40 44.41 -14.03
CA ALA A 261 4.97 44.21 -14.06
C ALA A 261 4.45 44.28 -15.52
N GLY A 262 3.59 43.33 -15.87
CA GLY A 262 2.52 43.50 -16.86
C GLY A 262 2.83 43.17 -18.32
N ALA A 263 2.26 42.07 -18.83
CA ALA A 263 1.56 42.05 -20.11
C ALA A 263 0.66 40.81 -20.21
N ALA A 264 -0.65 41.05 -20.24
CA ALA A 264 -1.61 40.13 -20.82
C ALA A 264 -1.37 40.03 -22.34
N GLY A 265 -1.45 38.83 -22.89
CA GLY A 265 -1.33 38.59 -24.33
C GLY A 265 -1.77 37.19 -24.69
N ASP A 266 -2.95 37.10 -25.29
CA ASP A 266 -3.41 35.96 -26.08
C ASP A 266 -2.37 35.58 -27.14
N ALA A 267 -2.03 34.29 -27.23
CA ALA A 267 -1.40 33.71 -28.42
C ALA A 267 -1.69 32.19 -28.50
N PRO A 268 -1.79 31.63 -29.72
CA PRO A 268 -2.61 30.46 -30.04
C PRO A 268 -1.91 29.11 -29.83
N ILE A 269 -2.76 28.07 -29.85
CA ILE A 269 -2.41 26.65 -29.93
C ILE A 269 -1.55 26.41 -31.18
N SER A 270 -0.28 26.09 -30.96
CA SER A 270 0.60 25.53 -32.00
C SER A 270 0.72 24.03 -31.79
N ASP A 271 0.06 23.27 -32.67
CA ASP A 271 0.38 21.90 -33.01
C ASP A 271 1.78 21.86 -33.65
N GLN A 272 2.77 21.34 -32.92
CA GLN A 272 3.98 20.82 -33.55
C GLN A 272 4.26 19.39 -33.08
N PRO A 273 4.48 18.44 -34.01
CA PRO A 273 4.89 17.08 -33.68
C PRO A 273 6.36 17.07 -33.24
N GLN A 274 6.61 16.50 -32.06
CA GLN A 274 7.98 16.29 -31.57
C GLN A 274 8.70 15.25 -32.46
N PRO A 275 9.97 15.48 -32.83
CA PRO A 275 10.78 14.46 -33.50
C PRO A 275 11.18 13.37 -32.49
N ALA A 276 10.97 12.12 -32.88
CA ALA A 276 11.50 10.94 -32.21
C ALA A 276 13.03 10.96 -32.31
N LEU A 277 13.70 11.05 -31.16
CA LEU A 277 15.13 10.81 -31.05
C LEU A 277 15.34 9.31 -30.82
N ASP A 278 15.81 8.64 -31.87
CA ASP A 278 16.39 7.30 -31.82
C ASP A 278 17.61 7.29 -30.90
N ALA A 279 17.48 6.62 -29.75
CA ALA A 279 18.59 6.34 -28.85
C ALA A 279 19.26 5.03 -29.27
N GLN A 280 20.39 5.16 -29.96
CA GLN A 280 21.31 4.08 -30.31
C GLN A 280 22.08 3.62 -29.05
N PRO A 281 22.30 2.31 -28.84
CA PRO A 281 22.98 1.80 -27.64
C PRO A 281 24.50 1.91 -27.82
N THR A 282 25.12 2.92 -27.21
CA THR A 282 26.58 2.95 -27.03
C THR A 282 26.98 2.11 -25.82
N GLY A 283 27.98 1.26 -26.04
CA GLY A 283 28.42 0.17 -25.19
C GLY A 283 28.91 0.55 -23.79
N GLY A 284 29.01 -0.50 -22.98
CA GLY A 284 29.32 -0.48 -21.56
C GLY A 284 30.59 0.30 -21.22
N THR A 285 30.41 1.25 -20.32
CA THR A 285 31.42 1.64 -19.35
C THR A 285 31.01 1.03 -18.02
N THR A 286 31.79 0.06 -17.55
CA THR A 286 31.75 -0.43 -16.18
C THR A 286 31.85 0.76 -15.22
N PRO A 287 31.01 0.86 -14.18
CA PRO A 287 31.17 1.90 -13.17
C PRO A 287 32.48 1.64 -12.44
N THR A 288 33.50 2.44 -12.75
CA THR A 288 34.67 2.58 -11.90
C THR A 288 34.18 3.10 -10.57
N THR A 289 34.19 2.23 -9.55
CA THR A 289 34.12 2.61 -8.14
C THR A 289 35.20 3.65 -7.91
N THR A 290 34.78 4.91 -7.95
CA THR A 290 35.61 6.02 -7.47
C THR A 290 35.48 5.92 -5.97
N THR A 291 36.40 5.17 -5.35
CA THR A 291 36.56 5.11 -3.91
C THR A 291 36.94 6.52 -3.48
N ASP A 292 35.95 7.27 -3.04
CA ASP A 292 36.11 8.62 -2.50
C ASP A 292 36.92 8.46 -1.21
N ALA A 293 38.25 8.56 -1.32
CA ALA A 293 39.22 8.42 -0.25
C ALA A 293 39.27 9.69 0.63
N SER A 294 38.10 10.19 1.00
CA SER A 294 37.90 11.34 1.89
C SER A 294 36.84 11.01 2.93
N SER A 295 36.92 9.82 3.52
CA SER A 295 36.42 9.65 4.89
C SER A 295 37.26 10.56 5.78
N PRO A 296 36.66 11.50 6.55
CA PRO A 296 37.42 12.26 7.54
C PRO A 296 38.14 11.26 8.43
N ALA A 297 39.44 11.45 8.66
CA ALA A 297 40.24 10.59 9.51
C ALA A 297 39.51 10.42 10.85
N GLU A 298 38.97 9.22 11.10
CA GLU A 298 38.40 8.86 12.38
C GLU A 298 39.50 9.06 13.41
N ASP A 299 39.26 9.99 14.35
CA ASP A 299 40.18 10.28 15.44
C ASP A 299 40.42 8.97 16.22
N PRO A 300 41.66 8.43 16.23
CA PRO A 300 41.95 7.16 16.87
C PRO A 300 41.74 7.18 18.40
N ASP A 301 41.58 8.37 18.99
CA ASP A 301 41.31 8.55 20.42
C ASP A 301 39.80 8.59 20.75
N LEU A 302 38.91 8.64 19.74
CA LEU A 302 37.47 8.54 19.94
C LEU A 302 37.04 7.06 19.97
N PRO A 303 36.34 6.59 21.02
CA PRO A 303 35.79 5.24 21.03
C PRO A 303 34.86 5.08 19.81
N PRO A 304 34.86 3.91 19.14
CA PRO A 304 34.05 3.71 17.96
C PRO A 304 32.58 4.02 18.29
N LEU A 305 31.98 4.92 17.52
CA LEU A 305 30.57 5.25 17.67
C LEU A 305 29.78 3.96 17.44
N THR A 306 29.19 3.43 18.51
CA THR A 306 28.39 2.22 18.43
C THR A 306 27.18 2.52 17.56
N GLU A 307 27.10 1.89 16.40
CA GLU A 307 25.95 2.05 15.52
C GLU A 307 24.67 1.66 16.27
N PRO A 308 23.58 2.43 16.13
CA PRO A 308 22.31 2.09 16.76
C PRO A 308 21.86 0.70 16.31
N GLN A 309 21.68 -0.21 17.26
CA GLN A 309 21.18 -1.55 16.95
C GLN A 309 19.76 -1.45 16.37
N PRO A 310 19.45 -2.11 15.24
CA PRO A 310 18.11 -2.12 14.70
C PRO A 310 17.11 -2.69 15.70
N VAL A 311 15.92 -2.08 15.76
CA VAL A 311 14.83 -2.51 16.64
C VAL A 311 14.18 -3.75 16.02
N ALA A 312 14.12 -4.84 16.78
CA ALA A 312 13.38 -6.03 16.37
C ALA A 312 11.88 -5.72 16.32
N LEU A 313 11.21 -6.11 15.23
CA LEU A 313 9.80 -5.80 14.94
C LEU A 313 9.09 -6.96 14.23
N ALA A 314 9.63 -8.18 14.27
CA ALA A 314 9.12 -9.32 13.53
C ALA A 314 7.83 -9.87 14.16
N THR A 315 7.74 -9.87 15.49
CA THR A 315 6.59 -10.40 16.25
C THR A 315 5.67 -9.30 16.78
N ASP A 316 4.44 -9.66 17.18
CA ASP A 316 3.51 -8.74 17.83
C ASP A 316 4.07 -8.21 19.14
N ALA A 317 4.70 -9.08 19.93
CA ALA A 317 5.30 -8.70 21.22
C ALA A 317 6.41 -7.66 21.03
N GLU A 318 7.26 -7.82 20.00
CA GLU A 318 8.30 -6.86 19.65
C GLU A 318 7.71 -5.52 19.17
N ARG A 319 6.66 -5.55 18.33
CA ARG A 319 5.94 -4.33 17.91
C ARG A 319 5.31 -3.60 19.10
N LEU A 320 4.69 -4.33 20.02
CA LEU A 320 4.12 -3.77 21.25
C LEU A 320 5.20 -3.17 22.15
N ALA A 321 6.31 -3.88 22.36
CA ALA A 321 7.43 -3.39 23.15
C ALA A 321 8.03 -2.10 22.55
N ALA A 322 8.12 -2.00 21.22
CA ALA A 322 8.56 -0.78 20.54
C ALA A 322 7.58 0.39 20.75
N LEU A 323 6.27 0.15 20.70
CA LEU A 323 5.26 1.18 21.00
C LEU A 323 5.35 1.65 22.46
N ASP A 324 5.51 0.72 23.40
CA ASP A 324 5.64 1.05 24.81
C ASP A 324 6.93 1.81 25.10
N ALA A 325 8.06 1.42 24.49
CA ALA A 325 9.32 2.15 24.59
C ALA A 325 9.22 3.61 24.09
N LEU A 326 8.49 3.85 22.99
CA LEU A 326 8.23 5.21 22.48
C LEU A 326 7.40 6.04 23.47
N VAL A 327 6.39 5.43 24.10
CA VAL A 327 5.54 6.12 25.09
C VAL A 327 6.33 6.42 26.37
N GLU A 328 7.13 5.48 26.86
CA GLU A 328 7.99 5.70 28.03
C GLU A 328 9.04 6.78 27.76
N ALA A 329 9.68 6.79 26.58
CA ALA A 329 10.60 7.85 26.19
C ALA A 329 9.89 9.22 26.10
N ALA A 330 8.64 9.27 25.62
CA ALA A 330 7.84 10.48 25.60
C ALA A 330 7.51 11.00 27.00
N ARG A 331 7.27 10.11 27.97
CA ARG A 331 7.12 10.50 29.38
C ARG A 331 8.43 10.97 30.00
N ALA A 332 9.52 10.24 29.78
CA ALA A 332 10.83 10.56 30.34
C ALA A 332 11.40 11.89 29.84
N SER A 333 11.09 12.27 28.60
CA SER A 333 11.45 13.58 28.03
C SER A 333 10.57 14.74 28.49
N GLY A 334 9.50 14.46 29.24
CA GLY A 334 8.51 15.46 29.64
C GLY A 334 7.60 15.94 28.50
N VAL A 335 7.69 15.32 27.31
CA VAL A 335 6.81 15.59 26.17
C VAL A 335 5.37 15.16 26.48
N LEU A 336 5.22 14.03 27.17
CA LEU A 336 3.95 13.53 27.66
C LEU A 336 3.82 13.83 29.16
N PRO A 337 2.71 14.48 29.61
CA PRO A 337 2.50 14.75 31.03
C PRO A 337 2.36 13.45 31.83
N GLN A 338 2.90 13.41 33.05
CA GLN A 338 2.87 12.24 33.95
C GLN A 338 1.53 12.03 34.69
N ASP A 339 0.47 12.79 34.36
CA ASP A 339 -0.84 12.65 34.98
C ASP A 339 -1.57 11.38 34.50
N ASP A 340 -1.12 10.21 34.96
CA ASP A 340 -1.62 8.89 34.56
C ASP A 340 -3.13 8.73 34.78
N ALA A 341 -3.68 9.34 35.84
CA ALA A 341 -5.10 9.30 36.15
C ALA A 341 -5.97 10.03 35.10
N GLY A 342 -5.43 11.10 34.49
CA GLY A 342 -6.15 11.87 33.47
C GLY A 342 -6.15 11.16 32.10
N ILE A 343 -5.08 10.43 31.79
CA ILE A 343 -4.92 9.74 30.51
C ILE A 343 -5.82 8.50 30.46
N ALA A 344 -5.83 7.66 31.50
CA ALA A 344 -6.66 6.45 31.55
C ALA A 344 -8.17 6.75 31.46
N ALA A 345 -8.64 7.81 32.14
CA ALA A 345 -10.03 8.25 32.09
C ALA A 345 -10.44 8.79 30.70
N ARG A 346 -9.51 9.42 29.97
CA ARG A 346 -9.78 9.92 28.61
C ARG A 346 -9.67 8.83 27.55
N GLN A 347 -8.77 7.86 27.73
CA GLN A 347 -8.68 6.68 26.86
C GLN A 347 -9.98 5.88 26.92
N THR A 348 -10.46 5.56 28.13
CA THR A 348 -11.76 4.88 28.31
C THR A 348 -12.92 5.69 27.70
N ALA A 349 -12.93 7.02 27.83
CA ALA A 349 -13.93 7.88 27.20
C ALA A 349 -13.82 7.92 25.65
N ALA A 350 -12.60 7.93 25.10
CA ALA A 350 -12.36 7.98 23.65
C ALA A 350 -12.75 6.69 22.94
N LEU A 351 -12.55 5.53 23.59
CA LEU A 351 -13.08 4.24 23.12
C LEU A 351 -14.61 4.18 23.22
N ALA A 352 -15.22 4.87 24.18
CA ALA A 352 -16.67 4.90 24.37
C ALA A 352 -17.41 5.89 23.45
N THR A 353 -16.74 6.91 22.90
CA THR A 353 -17.35 7.82 21.94
C THR A 353 -17.37 7.24 20.52
N PRO A 354 -18.54 6.91 19.95
CA PRO A 354 -18.63 6.62 18.52
C PRO A 354 -18.14 7.86 17.76
N SER A 355 -17.14 7.68 16.89
CA SER A 355 -16.66 8.75 16.02
C SER A 355 -17.83 9.32 15.21
N ASP A 356 -18.27 10.53 15.55
CA ASP A 356 -19.28 11.27 14.79
C ASP A 356 -18.83 11.46 13.34
N ALA A 357 -19.50 10.74 12.46
CA ALA A 357 -20.22 11.25 11.30
C ALA A 357 -19.67 12.53 10.64
N THR A 358 -18.63 12.39 9.83
CA THR A 358 -18.51 13.18 8.59
C THR A 358 -17.89 12.34 7.49
N SER A 359 -18.53 11.23 7.15
CA SER A 359 -18.36 10.50 5.89
C SER A 359 -19.59 9.62 5.72
N GLY A 360 -20.53 10.02 4.88
CA GLY A 360 -21.69 9.21 4.55
C GLY A 360 -21.25 7.89 3.91
N GLY A 361 -21.46 6.78 4.61
CA GLY A 361 -21.15 5.45 4.13
C GLY A 361 -21.50 4.41 5.19
N ALA A 362 -22.54 3.62 4.91
CA ALA A 362 -23.11 2.50 5.64
C ALA A 362 -22.32 2.01 6.88
N THR A 363 -22.94 2.08 8.06
CA THR A 363 -22.55 1.34 9.26
C THR A 363 -22.66 -0.17 9.01
N PRO A 364 -21.58 -0.96 9.05
CA PRO A 364 -21.69 -2.40 9.08
C PRO A 364 -22.13 -2.85 10.48
N SER A 365 -23.39 -3.25 10.58
CA SER A 365 -23.97 -3.88 11.77
C SER A 365 -23.47 -5.32 11.88
N GLY A 366 -22.59 -5.62 12.84
CA GLY A 366 -22.25 -7.01 13.18
C GLY A 366 -20.80 -7.32 13.59
N ALA A 367 -19.97 -6.34 13.97
CA ALA A 367 -18.65 -6.66 14.51
C ALA A 367 -18.78 -7.19 15.95
N VAL A 368 -18.34 -8.42 16.19
CA VAL A 368 -17.98 -8.89 17.53
C VAL A 368 -16.65 -8.20 17.85
N VAL A 369 -16.75 -7.04 18.46
CA VAL A 369 -15.61 -6.40 19.10
C VAL A 369 -15.48 -7.09 20.44
N ALA A 370 -14.26 -7.48 20.85
CA ALA A 370 -14.06 -7.87 22.24
C ALA A 370 -14.61 -6.75 23.15
N ASP A 371 -15.07 -7.10 24.36
CA ASP A 371 -15.76 -6.16 25.28
C ASP A 371 -14.92 -4.90 25.60
N ASP A 372 -13.63 -4.91 25.26
CA ASP A 372 -12.65 -3.83 25.42
C ASP A 372 -12.38 -2.97 24.16
N GLY A 373 -13.04 -3.21 23.02
CA GLY A 373 -12.82 -2.43 21.80
C GLY A 373 -11.67 -2.93 20.91
N THR A 374 -10.98 -4.02 21.27
CA THR A 374 -9.84 -4.51 20.50
C THR A 374 -10.26 -5.33 19.26
N PRO A 375 -9.59 -5.13 18.10
CA PRO A 375 -9.78 -6.03 16.98
C PRO A 375 -9.28 -7.42 17.35
N GLU A 376 -10.17 -8.42 17.32
CA GLU A 376 -9.86 -9.78 17.76
C GLU A 376 -8.59 -10.30 17.07
N GLY A 377 -7.62 -10.74 17.87
CA GLY A 377 -6.35 -11.27 17.36
C GLY A 377 -5.35 -10.22 16.83
N ARG A 378 -5.60 -8.91 17.01
CA ARG A 378 -4.67 -7.84 16.57
C ARG A 378 -4.31 -6.86 17.70
N PRO A 379 -3.49 -7.29 18.66
CA PRO A 379 -3.18 -6.49 19.85
C PRO A 379 -2.40 -5.21 19.52
N VAL A 380 -1.56 -5.22 18.48
CA VAL A 380 -0.81 -4.04 18.02
C VAL A 380 -1.75 -2.95 17.53
N LEU A 381 -2.77 -3.28 16.72
CA LEU A 381 -3.77 -2.30 16.29
C LEU A 381 -4.60 -1.77 17.46
N GLY A 382 -4.99 -2.63 18.41
CA GLY A 382 -5.66 -2.20 19.63
C GLY A 382 -4.84 -1.17 20.41
N ARG A 383 -3.54 -1.44 20.60
CA ARG A 383 -2.61 -0.51 21.25
C ARG A 383 -2.48 0.80 20.46
N LEU A 384 -2.33 0.73 19.14
CA LEU A 384 -2.26 1.91 18.26
C LEU A 384 -3.52 2.78 18.34
N LEU A 385 -4.72 2.18 18.40
CA LEU A 385 -5.98 2.90 18.62
C LEU A 385 -5.98 3.64 19.96
N ALA A 386 -5.53 2.98 21.04
CA ALA A 386 -5.43 3.59 22.36
C ALA A 386 -4.42 4.76 22.41
N LEU A 387 -3.38 4.73 21.58
CA LEU A 387 -2.37 5.80 21.47
C LEU A 387 -2.82 6.97 20.57
N ARG A 388 -3.89 6.81 19.80
CA ARG A 388 -4.39 7.84 18.86
C ARG A 388 -4.63 9.21 19.53
N PRO A 389 -5.26 9.32 20.72
CA PRO A 389 -5.49 10.61 21.39
C PRO A 389 -4.22 11.38 21.78
N LEU A 390 -3.06 10.70 21.87
CA LEU A 390 -1.79 11.34 22.21
C LEU A 390 -1.36 12.36 21.15
N VAL A 391 -1.64 12.06 19.88
CA VAL A 391 -1.11 12.80 18.72
C VAL A 391 -2.17 13.41 17.81
N TYR A 392 -3.41 12.90 17.85
CA TYR A 392 -4.57 13.43 17.12
C TYR A 392 -5.64 14.01 18.04
N GLY A 393 -6.60 14.73 17.45
CA GLY A 393 -7.75 15.34 18.14
C GLY A 393 -7.65 16.86 18.22
N ALA A 394 -8.72 17.50 18.71
CA ALA A 394 -8.76 18.96 18.86
C ALA A 394 -7.78 19.48 19.94
N ARG A 395 -7.44 18.62 20.91
CA ARG A 395 -6.51 18.89 22.00
C ARG A 395 -5.63 17.66 22.21
N PRO A 396 -4.63 17.41 21.34
CA PRO A 396 -3.71 16.30 21.52
C PRO A 396 -2.91 16.49 22.82
N GLU A 397 -2.58 15.39 23.49
CA GLU A 397 -1.85 15.45 24.75
C GLU A 397 -0.44 15.99 24.55
N ILE A 398 0.21 15.56 23.48
CA ILE A 398 1.52 16.09 23.09
C ILE A 398 1.28 17.42 22.36
N ARG A 399 1.74 18.53 22.94
CA ARG A 399 1.58 19.87 22.35
C ARG A 399 2.62 20.16 21.28
N ASP A 400 3.83 19.60 21.41
CA ASP A 400 4.91 19.76 20.45
C ASP A 400 4.53 19.14 19.09
N VAL A 401 4.44 19.98 18.07
CA VAL A 401 4.08 19.59 16.70
C VAL A 401 5.17 18.73 16.05
N ALA A 402 6.45 19.05 16.29
CA ALA A 402 7.56 18.31 15.72
C ALA A 402 7.61 16.90 16.31
N MET A 403 7.47 16.79 17.63
CA MET A 403 7.46 15.49 18.29
C MET A 403 6.24 14.64 17.91
N ARG A 404 5.06 15.26 17.82
CA ARG A 404 3.86 14.59 17.30
C ARG A 404 4.06 13.99 15.92
N ARG A 405 4.68 14.73 14.99
CA ARG A 405 4.94 14.23 13.63
C ARG A 405 5.86 13.01 13.64
N ARG A 406 6.90 13.01 14.47
CA ARG A 406 7.81 11.86 14.61
C ARG A 406 7.09 10.62 15.16
N LEU A 407 6.29 10.79 16.21
CA LEU A 407 5.48 9.70 16.76
C LEU A 407 4.45 9.17 15.76
N ILE A 408 3.75 10.05 15.01
CA ILE A 408 2.83 9.62 13.95
C ILE A 408 3.58 8.80 12.89
N ASP A 409 4.77 9.20 12.47
CA ASP A 409 5.56 8.46 11.50
C ASP A 409 5.96 7.08 12.03
N ALA A 410 6.48 7.00 13.26
CA ALA A 410 6.84 5.73 13.90
C ALA A 410 5.61 4.81 14.08
N PHE A 411 4.50 5.32 14.61
CA PHE A 411 3.26 4.56 14.78
C PHE A 411 2.68 4.09 13.45
N SER A 412 2.67 4.94 12.42
CA SER A 412 2.20 4.55 11.09
C SER A 412 3.09 3.48 10.46
N SER A 413 4.40 3.52 10.68
CA SER A 413 5.34 2.55 10.13
C SER A 413 5.19 1.18 10.79
N ILE A 414 4.93 1.14 12.11
CA ILE A 414 4.58 -0.09 12.84
C ILE A 414 3.22 -0.61 12.38
N GLU A 415 2.23 0.28 12.21
CA GLU A 415 0.89 -0.09 11.73
C GLU A 415 0.92 -0.76 10.35
N VAL A 416 1.66 -0.19 9.40
CA VAL A 416 1.84 -0.77 8.06
C VAL A 416 2.47 -2.15 8.15
N LEU A 417 3.50 -2.33 8.99
CA LEU A 417 4.12 -3.63 9.20
C LEU A 417 3.13 -4.64 9.79
N ASP A 418 2.30 -4.21 10.73
CA ASP A 418 1.31 -5.06 11.38
C ASP A 418 0.26 -5.58 10.38
N TYR A 419 -0.23 -4.72 9.47
CA TYR A 419 -1.12 -5.16 8.38
C TYR A 419 -0.46 -6.18 7.45
N LEU A 420 0.82 -5.98 7.10
CA LEU A 420 1.53 -6.93 6.24
C LEU A 420 1.80 -8.26 6.96
N ALA A 421 2.10 -8.24 8.25
CA ALA A 421 2.33 -9.41 9.08
C ALA A 421 1.06 -10.28 9.20
N HIS A 422 -0.10 -9.65 9.32
CA HIS A 422 -1.40 -10.30 9.47
C HIS A 422 -2.19 -10.44 8.16
N ARG A 423 -1.55 -10.18 7.01
CA ARG A 423 -2.17 -10.48 5.72
C ARG A 423 -2.58 -11.97 5.72
N PRO A 424 -3.83 -12.34 5.41
CA PRO A 424 -4.23 -13.73 5.39
C PRO A 424 -3.36 -14.47 4.39
N ALA A 425 -2.88 -15.64 4.80
CA ALA A 425 -2.26 -16.55 3.85
C ALA A 425 -3.27 -16.78 2.71
N GLU A 426 -2.80 -16.71 1.47
CA GLU A 426 -3.63 -17.16 0.36
C GLU A 426 -3.89 -18.65 0.58
N SER A 427 -5.16 -19.00 0.78
CA SER A 427 -5.52 -20.41 0.92
C SER A 427 -5.08 -21.17 -0.33
N ALA A 428 -4.69 -22.43 -0.16
CA ALA A 428 -4.42 -23.32 -1.29
C ALA A 428 -5.64 -23.42 -2.23
N ASP A 429 -6.84 -23.19 -1.68
CA ASP A 429 -8.12 -23.18 -2.39
C ASP A 429 -8.52 -21.79 -2.90
N SER A 430 -7.64 -20.79 -2.84
CA SER A 430 -7.94 -19.44 -3.33
C SER A 430 -7.99 -19.39 -4.86
N VAL A 431 -8.72 -18.41 -5.41
CA VAL A 431 -8.81 -18.25 -6.88
C VAL A 431 -7.44 -18.12 -7.54
N PRO A 432 -6.49 -17.30 -7.03
CA PRO A 432 -5.17 -17.23 -7.61
C PRO A 432 -4.43 -18.57 -7.57
N ALA A 433 -4.52 -19.32 -6.46
CA ALA A 433 -3.90 -20.63 -6.34
C ALA A 433 -4.51 -21.65 -7.31
N ALA A 434 -5.84 -21.66 -7.46
CA ALA A 434 -6.53 -22.53 -8.43
C ALA A 434 -6.13 -22.19 -9.88
N ILE A 435 -6.01 -20.90 -10.21
CA ILE A 435 -5.52 -20.44 -11.53
C ILE A 435 -4.07 -20.88 -11.75
N ALA A 436 -3.19 -20.69 -10.74
CA ALA A 436 -1.81 -21.15 -10.81
C ALA A 436 -1.72 -22.66 -11.04
N GLY A 437 -2.54 -23.45 -10.35
CA GLY A 437 -2.62 -24.90 -10.55
C GLY A 437 -3.05 -25.31 -11.95
N VAL A 438 -3.94 -24.56 -12.60
CA VAL A 438 -4.28 -24.76 -14.02
C VAL A 438 -3.10 -24.42 -14.92
N ILE A 439 -2.43 -23.29 -14.71
CA ILE A 439 -1.25 -22.87 -15.48
C ILE A 439 -0.13 -23.94 -15.39
N ASP A 440 0.11 -24.48 -14.19
CA ASP A 440 1.14 -25.50 -13.97
C ASP A 440 0.76 -26.84 -14.60
N ALA A 441 -0.52 -27.21 -14.58
CA ALA A 441 -1.01 -28.40 -15.29
C ALA A 441 -0.82 -28.25 -16.81
N ILE A 442 -1.08 -27.08 -17.38
CA ILE A 442 -0.84 -26.80 -18.80
C ILE A 442 0.66 -26.89 -19.12
N ALA A 443 1.52 -26.33 -18.28
CA ALA A 443 2.97 -26.40 -18.46
C ALA A 443 3.49 -27.85 -18.42
N ALA A 444 2.98 -28.66 -17.49
CA ALA A 444 3.35 -30.06 -17.36
C ALA A 444 2.89 -30.90 -18.56
N ALA A 445 1.64 -30.69 -19.02
CA ALA A 445 1.12 -31.33 -20.22
C ALA A 445 1.93 -30.93 -21.47
N HIS A 446 2.28 -29.65 -21.61
CA HIS A 446 3.10 -29.18 -22.74
C HIS A 446 4.48 -29.84 -22.73
N THR A 447 5.16 -29.84 -21.58
CA THR A 447 6.48 -30.49 -21.44
C THR A 447 6.42 -31.98 -21.79
N LYS A 448 5.37 -32.67 -21.36
CA LYS A 448 5.18 -34.10 -21.57
C LYS A 448 4.85 -34.46 -23.02
N ASP A 449 3.92 -33.74 -23.61
CA ASP A 449 3.28 -34.15 -24.85
C ASP A 449 3.84 -33.43 -26.09
N CYS A 450 4.48 -32.26 -25.94
CA CYS A 450 5.07 -31.48 -27.04
C CYS A 450 6.61 -31.57 -27.11
N GLY A 451 7.26 -32.36 -26.25
CA GLY A 451 8.72 -32.50 -26.18
C GLY A 451 9.30 -33.42 -27.24
N CYS A 452 9.26 -33.03 -28.52
CA CYS A 452 9.87 -33.79 -29.59
C CYS A 452 11.18 -33.12 -30.04
N GLY A 453 12.31 -33.66 -29.57
CA GLY A 453 13.65 -33.18 -29.96
C GLY A 453 14.73 -33.24 -28.88
N ALA A 454 14.55 -33.97 -27.78
CA ALA A 454 15.56 -34.08 -26.71
C ALA A 454 16.21 -35.47 -26.57
N ASP A 455 15.95 -36.40 -27.50
CA ASP A 455 16.62 -37.71 -27.57
C ASP A 455 17.55 -37.80 -28.78
#